data_AF-A0A970SW67-F1
#
_entry.id   AF-A0A970SW67-F1
#
_cell.length_a   1.000
_cell.length_b   1.000
_cell.length_c   1.000
_cell.angle_alpha   90.00
_cell.angle_beta   90.00
_cell.angle_gamma   90.00
#
_symmetry.space_group_name_H-M   'P 1'
#
loop_
_entity.id
_entity.type
_entity.pdbx_description
1 polymer ?
#
loop_
_entity_poly.entity_id
_entity_poly.type
_entity_poly.pdbx_seq_one_letter_code
_entity_poly.pdbx_strand_id
1 'polypeptide(L)'
;MAESMKIIERVEMLMQNKQITQAEFSRRIGVPVSRVANWRRKGSTPSADLIPLIAQVLDVDTHFILTGDQISQKSTNYDLSVDEVELVEGYRCLDKVWQKVALGNVYELVGTTAKIKE
;
A
#
# COMPACT_ATOMS: atom_id res chain seq x y z
N MET A 1 23.39 7.54 9.75
CA MET A 1 21.94 7.58 10.01
C MET A 1 21.28 7.82 8.65
N ALA A 2 20.49 6.87 8.14
CA ALA A 2 19.82 7.06 6.85
C ALA A 2 18.80 8.20 7.01
N GLU A 3 18.92 9.24 6.20
CA GLU A 3 18.00 10.37 6.21
C GLU A 3 16.63 9.88 5.73
N SER A 4 15.64 9.87 6.63
CA SER A 4 14.27 9.49 6.31
C SER A 4 13.68 10.55 5.38
N MET A 5 13.26 10.15 4.19
CA MET A 5 12.57 11.01 3.21
C MET A 5 11.37 11.69 3.88
N LYS A 6 11.26 13.02 3.75
CA LYS A 6 10.13 13.78 4.31
C LYS A 6 8.86 13.49 3.52
N ILE A 7 7.70 13.63 4.18
CA ILE A 7 6.37 13.42 3.58
C ILE A 7 6.21 14.25 2.30
N ILE A 8 6.67 15.51 2.29
CA ILE A 8 6.53 16.38 1.12
C ILE A 8 7.36 15.90 -0.07
N GLU A 9 8.59 15.44 0.16
CA GLU A 9 9.46 14.92 -0.91
C GLU A 9 8.83 13.66 -1.53
N ARG A 10 8.19 12.83 -0.70
CA ARG A 10 7.48 11.63 -1.13
C ARG A 10 6.26 11.94 -1.98
N VAL A 11 5.47 12.93 -1.57
CA VAL A 11 4.33 13.44 -2.35
C VAL A 11 4.81 13.98 -3.70
N GLU A 12 5.92 14.72 -3.73
CA GLU A 12 6.48 15.24 -4.98
C GLU A 12 6.97 14.12 -5.92
N MET A 13 7.67 13.13 -5.37
CA MET A 13 8.09 11.96 -6.14
C MET A 13 6.89 11.23 -6.76
N LEU A 14 5.82 11.02 -6.00
CA LEU A 14 4.60 10.39 -6.50
C LEU A 14 3.91 11.22 -7.58
N MET A 15 3.86 12.54 -7.42
CA MET A 15 3.33 13.43 -8.44
C MET A 15 4.14 13.36 -9.74
N GLN A 16 5.47 13.34 -9.65
CA GLN A 16 6.35 13.20 -10.81
C GLN A 16 6.15 11.85 -11.52
N ASN A 17 6.14 10.75 -10.76
CA ASN A 17 5.94 9.40 -11.30
C ASN A 17 4.58 9.25 -12.00
N LYS A 18 3.54 9.93 -11.51
CA LYS A 18 2.18 9.91 -12.08
C LYS A 18 1.91 11.05 -13.06
N GLN A 19 2.91 11.86 -13.39
CA GLN A 19 2.79 13.03 -14.28
C GLN A 19 1.68 14.01 -13.86
N ILE A 20 1.43 14.12 -12.55
CA ILE A 20 0.44 15.04 -11.98
C ILE A 20 1.10 16.39 -11.73
N THR A 21 0.58 17.45 -12.37
CA THR A 21 1.09 18.80 -12.15
C THR A 21 0.67 19.35 -10.78
N GLN A 22 1.40 20.34 -10.25
CA GLN A 22 1.05 20.98 -8.99
C GLN A 22 -0.34 21.63 -9.02
N ALA A 23 -0.72 22.21 -10.16
CA ALA A 23 -2.04 22.79 -10.35
C ALA A 23 -3.14 21.73 -10.34
N GLU A 24 -2.91 20.60 -11.00
CA GLU A 24 -3.82 19.46 -11.01
C GLU A 24 -3.99 18.88 -9.59
N PHE A 25 -2.89 18.62 -8.90
CA PHE A 25 -2.89 18.09 -7.54
C PHE A 25 -3.64 19.02 -6.58
N SER A 26 -3.30 20.32 -6.60
CA SER A 26 -3.96 21.37 -5.82
C SER A 26 -5.48 21.39 -6.03
N ARG A 27 -5.93 21.29 -7.29
CA ARG A 27 -7.36 21.25 -7.62
C ARG A 27 -8.04 19.99 -7.05
N ARG A 28 -7.39 18.83 -7.15
CA ARG A 28 -7.95 17.55 -6.69
C ARG A 28 -8.06 17.45 -5.16
N ILE A 29 -7.10 18.02 -4.42
CA ILE A 29 -7.13 17.99 -2.94
C ILE A 29 -7.83 19.21 -2.32
N GLY A 30 -8.34 20.14 -3.14
CA GLY A 30 -9.10 21.30 -2.68
C GLY A 30 -8.29 22.34 -1.91
N VAL A 31 -7.00 22.51 -2.21
CA VAL A 31 -6.16 23.54 -1.57
C VAL A 31 -5.56 24.50 -2.60
N PRO A 32 -5.23 25.75 -2.26
CA PRO A 32 -4.56 26.66 -3.19
C PRO A 32 -3.19 26.16 -3.64
N VAL A 33 -2.81 26.40 -4.90
CA VAL A 33 -1.49 26.02 -5.46
C VAL A 33 -0.34 26.59 -4.61
N SER A 34 -0.51 27.81 -4.08
CA SER A 34 0.44 28.47 -3.18
C SER A 34 0.65 27.72 -1.86
N ARG A 35 -0.35 26.98 -1.37
CA ARG A 35 -0.24 26.13 -0.17
C ARG A 35 0.65 24.93 -0.45
N VAL A 36 0.47 24.28 -1.60
CA VAL A 36 1.31 23.17 -2.05
C VAL A 36 2.76 23.63 -2.26
N ALA A 37 2.95 24.78 -2.92
CA ALA A 37 4.29 25.36 -3.11
C ALA A 37 4.97 25.73 -1.78
N ASN A 38 4.20 26.16 -0.77
CA ASN A 38 4.73 26.44 0.56
C ASN A 38 5.16 25.17 1.32
N TRP A 39 4.44 24.05 1.19
CA TRP A 39 4.86 22.77 1.76
C TRP A 39 6.26 22.38 1.27
N ARG A 40 6.47 22.48 -0.05
CA ARG A 40 7.76 22.24 -0.68
C ARG A 40 8.84 23.17 -0.13
N ARG A 41 8.63 24.49 -0.24
CA ARG A 41 9.64 25.49 0.11
C ARG A 41 10.05 25.45 1.58
N LYS A 42 9.09 25.20 2.48
CA LYS A 42 9.32 25.21 3.93
C LYS A 42 9.64 23.82 4.49
N GLY A 43 9.59 22.77 3.66
CA GLY A 43 9.65 21.39 4.12
C GLY A 43 8.54 21.05 5.12
N SER A 44 7.39 21.74 5.04
CA SER A 44 6.27 21.55 5.96
C SER A 44 5.34 20.46 5.47
N THR A 45 4.69 19.80 6.43
CA THR A 45 3.78 18.69 6.15
C THR A 45 2.37 19.19 5.85
N PRO A 46 1.62 18.53 4.95
CA PRO A 46 0.17 18.73 4.86
C PRO A 46 -0.50 18.38 6.20
N SER A 47 -1.68 18.96 6.45
CA SER A 47 -2.48 18.60 7.65
C SER A 47 -2.79 17.10 7.62
N ALA A 48 -2.89 16.47 8.78
CA ALA A 48 -3.27 15.07 8.91
C ALA A 48 -4.60 14.77 8.17
N ASP A 49 -5.56 15.70 8.22
CA ASP A 49 -6.86 15.58 7.54
C ASP A 49 -6.76 15.50 6.01
N LEU A 50 -5.66 15.99 5.43
CA LEU A 50 -5.43 15.93 3.99
C LEU A 50 -4.75 14.63 3.55
N ILE A 51 -4.15 13.88 4.47
CA ILE A 51 -3.38 12.66 4.14
C ILE A 51 -4.24 11.61 3.41
N PRO A 52 -5.48 11.29 3.85
CA PRO A 52 -6.32 10.34 3.13
C PRO A 52 -6.65 10.79 1.71
N LEU A 53 -6.93 12.08 1.53
CA LEU A 53 -7.26 12.65 0.22
C LEU A 53 -6.04 12.69 -0.71
N ILE A 54 -4.86 13.01 -0.18
CA ILE A 54 -3.60 12.97 -0.92
C ILE A 54 -3.31 11.53 -1.37
N ALA A 55 -3.46 10.55 -0.47
CA ALA A 55 -3.26 9.14 -0.77
C ALA A 55 -4.23 8.66 -1.87
N GLN A 56 -5.49 9.07 -1.81
CA GLN A 56 -6.49 8.79 -2.84
C GLN A 56 -6.11 9.40 -4.20
N VAL A 57 -5.74 10.68 -4.23
CA VAL A 57 -5.38 11.39 -5.48
C VAL A 57 -4.12 10.81 -6.13
N LEU A 58 -3.17 10.36 -5.30
CA LEU A 58 -1.93 9.75 -5.75
C LEU A 58 -2.05 8.23 -5.90
N ASP A 59 -3.20 7.64 -5.61
CA ASP A 59 -3.49 6.21 -5.71
C ASP A 59 -2.37 5.37 -5.04
N VAL A 60 -2.20 5.61 -3.73
CA VAL A 60 -1.27 4.92 -2.82
C VAL A 60 -1.89 4.79 -1.44
N ASP A 61 -1.26 4.00 -0.56
CA ASP A 61 -1.68 3.89 0.84
C ASP A 61 -1.23 5.08 1.71
N THR A 62 -2.06 5.46 2.68
CA THR A 62 -1.73 6.51 3.66
C THR A 62 -0.46 6.20 4.47
N HIS A 63 -0.21 4.93 4.78
CA HIS A 63 1.01 4.48 5.44
C HIS A 63 2.23 4.83 4.60
N PHE A 64 2.23 4.53 3.30
CA PHE A 64 3.32 4.90 2.42
C PHE A 64 3.57 6.40 2.45
N ILE A 65 2.51 7.22 2.38
CA ILE A 65 2.63 8.69 2.49
C ILE A 65 3.29 9.12 3.80
N LEU A 66 3.04 8.44 4.92
CA LEU A 66 3.55 8.80 6.24
C LEU A 66 4.97 8.25 6.49
N THR A 67 5.20 6.97 6.27
CA THR A 67 6.42 6.25 6.65
C THR A 67 7.44 6.15 5.51
N GLY A 68 6.96 6.07 4.26
CA GLY A 68 7.77 5.76 3.08
C GLY A 68 7.97 4.28 2.83
N ASP A 69 7.43 3.44 3.71
CA ASP A 69 7.42 2.01 3.51
C ASP A 69 6.22 1.66 2.64
N GLN A 70 6.46 0.99 1.51
CA GLN A 70 5.36 0.42 0.75
C GLN A 70 4.79 -0.70 1.59
N ILE A 71 3.52 -0.58 1.98
CA ILE A 71 2.74 -1.77 2.32
C ILE A 71 2.54 -2.52 1.00
N SER A 72 3.58 -3.24 0.56
CA SER A 72 3.37 -4.38 -0.32
C SER A 72 2.29 -5.21 0.34
N GLN A 73 1.17 -5.41 -0.37
CA GLN A 73 -0.05 -6.04 0.13
C GLN A 73 0.25 -7.09 1.19
N LYS A 74 0.03 -6.79 2.47
CA LYS A 74 0.41 -7.64 3.60
C LYS A 74 1.71 -8.41 3.32
N SER A 75 2.85 -7.73 3.34
CA SER A 75 4.10 -8.39 3.74
C SER A 75 3.96 -8.79 5.20
N THR A 76 3.11 -9.78 5.48
CA THR A 76 3.31 -10.60 6.64
C THR A 76 4.62 -11.30 6.39
N ASN A 77 5.67 -10.79 7.03
CA ASN A 77 7.02 -11.30 6.97
C ASN A 77 7.04 -12.66 7.71
N TYR A 78 6.32 -13.64 7.17
CA TYR A 78 6.34 -15.02 7.63
C TYR A 78 7.58 -15.66 7.03
N ASP A 79 8.36 -16.30 7.89
CA ASP A 79 9.39 -17.22 7.45
C ASP A 79 8.66 -18.46 6.94
N LEU A 80 8.42 -18.51 5.63
CA LEU A 80 7.71 -19.61 4.98
C LEU A 80 8.69 -20.76 4.76
N SER A 81 8.25 -21.98 5.08
CA SER A 81 8.91 -23.20 4.66
C SER A 81 8.89 -23.35 3.14
N VAL A 82 9.75 -24.22 2.61
CA VAL A 82 9.83 -24.51 1.15
C VAL A 82 8.46 -24.94 0.60
N ASP A 83 7.74 -25.78 1.34
CA ASP A 83 6.43 -26.29 0.94
C ASP A 83 5.37 -25.18 0.91
N GLU A 84 5.42 -24.23 1.85
CA GLU A 84 4.51 -23.08 1.87
C GLU A 84 4.79 -22.13 0.71
N VAL A 85 6.05 -21.96 0.32
CA VAL A 85 6.42 -21.18 -0.86
C VAL A 85 5.86 -21.82 -2.13
N GLU A 86 6.06 -23.13 -2.30
CA GLU A 86 5.54 -23.88 -3.46
C GLU A 86 4.01 -23.75 -3.56
N LEU A 87 3.30 -23.87 -2.44
CA LEU A 87 1.84 -23.72 -2.39
C LEU A 87 1.40 -22.31 -2.84
N VAL A 88 2.09 -21.26 -2.37
CA VAL A 88 1.78 -19.87 -2.72
C VAL A 88 2.05 -19.60 -4.19
N GLU A 89 3.17 -20.10 -4.73
CA GLU A 89 3.50 -19.95 -6.14
C GLU A 89 2.50 -20.67 -7.05
N GLY A 90 2.14 -21.91 -6.71
CA GLY A 90 1.09 -22.65 -7.41
C GLY A 90 -0.25 -21.92 -7.40
N TYR A 91 -0.66 -21.40 -6.23
CA TYR A 91 -1.90 -20.63 -6.08
C TYR A 91 -1.93 -19.36 -6.94
N ARG A 92 -0.80 -18.65 -7.07
CA ARG A 92 -0.70 -17.43 -7.87
C ARG A 92 -0.85 -17.66 -9.37
N CYS A 93 -0.50 -18.86 -9.85
CA CYS A 93 -0.66 -19.26 -11.25
C CYS A 93 -2.10 -19.66 -11.61
N LEU A 94 -2.98 -19.87 -10.63
CA LEU A 94 -4.38 -20.22 -10.86
C LEU A 94 -5.21 -19.00 -11.27
N ASP A 95 -6.25 -19.24 -12.07
CA ASP A 95 -7.27 -18.22 -12.32
C ASP A 95 -8.13 -17.92 -11.08
N LYS A 96 -8.94 -16.86 -11.15
CA LYS A 96 -9.75 -16.41 -10.01
C LYS A 96 -10.78 -17.43 -9.52
N VAL A 97 -11.26 -18.32 -10.38
CA VAL A 97 -12.21 -19.37 -10.00
C VAL A 97 -11.46 -20.46 -9.24
N TRP A 98 -10.33 -20.92 -9.77
CA TRP A 98 -9.53 -21.96 -9.14
C TRP A 98 -8.83 -21.50 -7.86
N GLN A 99 -8.47 -20.22 -7.75
CA GLN A 99 -8.04 -19.64 -6.48
C GLN A 99 -9.10 -19.81 -5.37
N LYS A 100 -10.38 -19.58 -5.68
CA LYS A 100 -11.47 -19.78 -4.71
C LYS A 100 -11.66 -21.26 -4.34
N VAL A 101 -11.54 -22.15 -5.33
CA VAL A 101 -11.62 -23.60 -5.09
C VAL A 101 -10.48 -24.07 -4.19
N ALA A 102 -9.25 -23.65 -4.48
CA ALA A 102 -8.07 -23.99 -3.68
C ALA A 102 -8.23 -23.53 -2.21
N LEU A 103 -8.70 -22.30 -2.00
CA LEU A 103 -9.05 -21.80 -0.66
C LEU A 103 -10.13 -22.66 0.02
N GLY A 104 -11.19 -23.02 -0.70
CA GLY A 104 -12.27 -23.88 -0.18
C GLY A 104 -11.74 -25.23 0.31
N ASN A 105 -10.90 -25.88 -0.50
CA ASN A 105 -10.28 -27.16 -0.14
C ASN A 105 -9.41 -27.04 1.12
N VAL A 106 -8.62 -25.97 1.24
CA VAL A 106 -7.82 -25.71 2.45
C VAL A 106 -8.73 -25.55 3.68
N TYR A 107 -9.83 -24.81 3.58
CA TYR A 107 -10.78 -24.67 4.68
C TYR A 107 -11.43 -26.00 5.09
N GLU A 108 -11.79 -26.84 4.11
CA GLU A 108 -12.33 -28.17 4.39
C GLU A 108 -11.31 -29.04 5.13
N LEU A 109 -10.07 -29.10 4.63
CA LEU A 109 -8.98 -29.85 5.25
C LEU A 109 -8.70 -29.41 6.69
N VAL A 110 -8.65 -28.10 6.93
CA VAL A 110 -8.49 -27.53 8.28
C VAL A 110 -9.69 -27.87 9.17
N GLY A 111 -10.90 -27.78 8.64
CA GLY A 111 -12.13 -28.12 9.36
C GLY A 111 -12.22 -29.62 9.74
N THR A 112 -11.67 -30.51 8.92
CA THR A 112 -11.59 -31.95 9.22
C THR A 112 -10.48 -32.30 10.21
N THR A 113 -9.33 -31.61 10.16
CA THR A 113 -8.17 -31.90 11.02
C THR A 113 -8.32 -31.31 12.43
N ALA A 114 -9.04 -30.19 12.58
CA ALA A 114 -9.31 -29.59 13.88
C ALA A 114 -10.23 -30.44 14.79
N LYS A 115 -10.95 -31.42 14.23
CA LYS A 115 -11.89 -32.29 14.96
C LYS A 115 -11.26 -33.56 15.56
N ILE A 116 -9.95 -33.77 15.43
CA ILE A 116 -9.27 -35.02 15.86
C ILE A 116 -8.46 -34.82 17.16
N LYS A 117 -8.78 -33.80 17.95
CA LYS A 117 -8.25 -33.65 19.32
C LYS A 117 -9.37 -33.90 20.34
N GLU A 118 -9.77 -35.16 20.49
CA GLU A 118 -10.44 -35.69 21.69
C GLU A 118 -9.63 -36.87 22.24
#